data_AF-A0A6I7PGU0-F1
#
_entry.id   AF-A0A6I7PGU0-F1
#
_cell.length_a   1.000
_cell.length_b   1.000
_cell.length_c   1.000
_cell.angle_alpha   90.00
_cell.angle_beta   90.00
_cell.angle_gamma   90.00
#
_symmetry.space_group_name_H-M   'P 1'
#
loop_
_entity.id
_entity.type
_entity.pdbx_description
1 polymer ?
#
loop_
_entity_poly.entity_id
_entity_poly.type
_entity_poly.pdbx_seq_one_letter_code
_entity_poly.pdbx_strand_id
1 'polypeptide(L)'
;MRFTVHTLPGANARCERPAAGGGNAVGKERSPTGSGAAGAAVVLRLSRNGDDLFTSDGLWLHPLLDLTRFIAERGESAADCELYDKIVGRAAALLIVRLCIRTVRTDLLSRRAIPVFDAHGVAWRATTVVDRIDCRTEDLLAEEHDPDAAYRVIRARALAAQVASDPACRALAVQGVSVVRGEQTVLRDVNLMVGRGEKVLITGANGAGKTSLLKTILGTVPPSGGTVHIMRESDRATRIGYVNQESVPVSFPISAREVVAIGVAAVGVSRREKRRRVQHAMETTRCDALADRMYGTLSGGEKQRVAIARCLAQGARVLLLDEPTASLDAEGKRKLVALVERLADEQEITVVMVTHEFDAMDRTGWRHVAIADGALHAVEASR
;
A
#
# COMPACT_ATOMS: atom_id res chain seq x y z
N MET A 1 8.67 -18.48 2.20
CA MET A 1 9.45 -18.31 3.45
C MET A 1 9.15 -19.50 4.36
N ARG A 2 10.13 -20.09 5.07
CA ARG A 2 9.91 -21.16 6.07
C ARG A 2 9.91 -20.49 7.45
N PHE A 3 8.96 -20.85 8.32
CA PHE A 3 9.00 -20.45 9.72
C PHE A 3 9.73 -21.51 10.54
N THR A 4 10.48 -21.05 11.54
CA THR A 4 10.96 -21.89 12.65
C THR A 4 10.31 -21.36 13.91
N VAL A 5 9.68 -22.23 14.69
CA VAL A 5 9.13 -21.87 16.01
C VAL A 5 10.19 -22.24 17.03
N HIS A 6 10.66 -21.26 17.80
CA HIS A 6 11.61 -21.50 18.88
C HIS A 6 10.88 -21.51 20.22
N THR A 7 10.94 -22.67 20.89
CA THR A 7 10.56 -22.85 22.28
C THR A 7 11.83 -23.15 23.08
N LEU A 8 12.09 -22.45 24.19
CA LEU A 8 13.15 -22.84 25.11
C LEU A 8 12.92 -24.26 25.67
N PRO A 9 13.98 -25.05 25.93
CA PRO A 9 13.81 -26.33 26.62
C PRO A 9 13.38 -26.06 28.06
N GLY A 10 12.15 -26.44 28.42
CA GLY A 10 11.71 -26.53 29.82
C GLY A 10 10.50 -25.68 30.25
N ALA A 11 9.77 -25.00 29.35
CA ALA A 11 8.59 -24.24 29.74
C ALA A 11 7.27 -25.02 29.55
N ASN A 12 6.94 -25.89 30.51
CA ASN A 12 5.56 -26.29 30.75
C ASN A 12 4.80 -25.09 31.36
N ALA A 13 4.04 -24.36 30.56
CA ALA A 13 3.12 -23.33 31.06
C ALA A 13 1.68 -23.76 30.84
N ARG A 14 1.16 -24.60 31.75
CA ARG A 14 -0.28 -24.66 32.01
C ARG A 14 -0.66 -23.36 32.69
N CYS A 15 -1.56 -22.59 32.11
CA CYS A 15 -2.21 -21.48 32.79
C CYS A 15 -3.64 -21.94 33.14
N GLU A 16 -3.78 -22.63 34.28
CA GLU A 16 -5.08 -22.92 34.91
C GLU A 16 -5.39 -21.85 35.96
N ARG A 17 -6.66 -21.46 36.07
CA ARG A 17 -7.22 -20.71 37.21
C ARG A 17 -8.40 -21.51 37.81
N PRO A 18 -8.78 -21.25 39.08
CA PRO A 18 -8.94 -22.27 40.11
C PRO A 18 -10.38 -22.77 40.30
N ALA A 19 -10.55 -24.04 40.69
CA ALA A 19 -11.35 -24.48 41.85
C ALA A 19 -11.32 -26.01 42.00
N ALA A 20 -11.50 -26.44 43.26
CA ALA A 20 -11.47 -27.79 43.84
C ALA A 20 -12.11 -28.96 43.06
N GLY A 21 -11.56 -30.16 43.30
CA GLY A 21 -12.24 -31.44 43.03
C GLY A 21 -11.29 -32.49 42.47
N GLY A 22 -10.88 -33.45 43.30
CA GLY A 22 -9.84 -34.43 42.97
C GLY A 22 -10.27 -35.54 42.01
N GLY A 23 -9.26 -36.29 41.54
CA GLY A 23 -9.38 -37.73 41.29
C GLY A 23 -9.41 -38.20 39.84
N ASN A 24 -8.24 -38.71 39.41
CA ASN A 24 -8.02 -39.91 38.61
C ASN A 24 -8.09 -39.94 37.07
N ALA A 25 -6.96 -40.44 36.55
CA ALA A 25 -6.79 -41.53 35.57
C ALA A 25 -6.94 -41.25 34.05
N VAL A 26 -5.75 -41.21 33.43
CA VAL A 26 -5.31 -41.90 32.20
C VAL A 26 -6.38 -42.63 31.39
N GLY A 27 -6.50 -42.27 30.11
CA GLY A 27 -7.18 -43.07 29.09
C GLY A 27 -6.61 -42.80 27.70
N LYS A 28 -5.72 -43.69 27.23
CA LYS A 28 -5.52 -43.97 25.80
C LYS A 28 -6.87 -44.44 25.23
N GLU A 29 -7.30 -43.91 24.08
CA GLU A 29 -7.65 -44.73 22.90
C GLU A 29 -8.37 -43.94 21.77
N ARG A 30 -7.96 -44.32 20.54
CA ARG A 30 -8.75 -44.49 19.31
C ARG A 30 -9.24 -43.26 18.53
N SER A 31 -8.59 -43.14 17.37
CA SER A 31 -9.11 -42.61 16.12
C SER A 31 -10.46 -43.23 15.72
N PRO A 32 -11.39 -42.42 15.19
CA PRO A 32 -12.39 -42.89 14.24
C PRO A 32 -12.12 -42.29 12.85
N THR A 33 -11.97 -43.20 11.89
CA THR A 33 -12.14 -42.97 10.46
C THR A 33 -13.54 -42.43 10.17
N GLY A 34 -13.63 -41.29 9.48
CA GLY A 34 -14.89 -40.75 8.96
C GLY A 34 -14.61 -39.75 7.84
N SER A 35 -14.88 -40.16 6.60
CA SER A 35 -14.80 -39.35 5.40
C SER A 35 -15.81 -38.20 5.45
N GLY A 36 -15.32 -36.96 5.40
CA GLY A 36 -16.12 -35.75 5.22
C GLY A 36 -15.26 -34.67 4.57
N ALA A 37 -15.81 -34.02 3.56
CA ALA A 37 -15.19 -33.02 2.67
C ALA A 37 -14.02 -32.22 3.30
N ALA A 38 -12.88 -32.19 2.61
CA ALA A 38 -11.73 -31.37 2.94
C ALA A 38 -12.10 -29.88 2.87
N GLY A 39 -12.61 -29.33 3.96
CA GLY A 39 -12.82 -27.90 4.13
C GLY A 39 -11.46 -27.20 4.10
N ALA A 40 -11.33 -26.19 3.23
CA ALA A 40 -10.18 -25.30 3.24
C ALA A 40 -9.97 -24.80 4.69
N ALA A 41 -8.77 -25.00 5.24
CA ALA A 41 -8.49 -24.67 6.62
C ALA A 41 -8.51 -23.15 6.77
N VAL A 42 -9.60 -22.61 7.32
CA VAL A 42 -9.75 -21.18 7.62
C VAL A 42 -8.56 -20.71 8.46
N VAL A 43 -7.79 -19.76 7.92
CA VAL A 43 -6.60 -19.20 8.57
C VAL A 43 -6.96 -17.97 9.37
N LEU A 44 -7.90 -17.15 8.86
CA LEU A 44 -8.41 -15.96 9.52
C LEU A 44 -9.93 -15.85 9.41
N ARG A 45 -10.58 -15.43 10.48
CA ARG A 45 -12.03 -15.19 10.56
C ARG A 45 -12.31 -13.96 11.40
N LEU A 46 -13.15 -13.05 10.89
CA LEU A 46 -13.75 -11.97 11.67
C LEU A 46 -15.23 -12.29 11.89
N SER A 47 -15.68 -12.28 13.14
CA SER A 47 -17.07 -12.56 13.51
C SER A 47 -17.66 -11.50 14.42
N ARG A 48 -18.98 -11.29 14.34
CA ARG A 48 -19.75 -10.44 15.25
C ARG A 48 -20.99 -11.20 15.72
N ASN A 49 -21.18 -11.31 17.03
CA ASN A 49 -22.30 -12.06 17.63
C ASN A 49 -22.42 -13.52 17.15
N GLY A 50 -21.30 -14.14 16.76
CA GLY A 50 -21.26 -15.52 16.25
C GLY A 50 -21.43 -15.66 14.73
N ASP A 51 -21.75 -14.59 14.01
CA ASP A 51 -21.83 -14.59 12.55
C ASP A 51 -20.51 -14.19 11.90
N ASP A 52 -20.07 -14.97 10.91
CA ASP A 52 -18.85 -14.71 10.15
C ASP A 52 -19.06 -13.55 9.16
N LEU A 53 -18.36 -12.43 9.38
CA LEU A 53 -18.37 -11.27 8.49
C LEU A 53 -17.32 -11.40 7.39
N PHE A 54 -16.18 -12.04 7.70
CA PHE A 54 -15.07 -12.24 6.79
C PHE A 54 -14.33 -13.53 7.13
N THR A 55 -13.93 -14.28 6.10
CA THR A 55 -13.06 -15.44 6.25
C THR A 55 -12.00 -15.43 5.16
N SER A 56 -10.82 -15.97 5.47
CA SER A 56 -9.73 -16.12 4.51
C SER A 56 -8.93 -17.37 4.84
N ASP A 57 -8.53 -18.08 3.78
CA ASP A 57 -7.56 -19.18 3.79
C ASP A 57 -6.17 -18.72 3.32
N GLY A 58 -5.99 -17.41 3.14
CA GLY A 58 -4.72 -16.82 2.76
C GLY A 58 -3.63 -17.10 3.79
N LEU A 59 -2.38 -17.08 3.34
CA LEU A 59 -1.23 -17.34 4.20
C LEU A 59 -0.58 -16.03 4.66
N TRP A 60 0.15 -16.10 5.77
CA TRP A 60 0.93 -14.98 6.32
C TRP A 60 0.04 -13.80 6.74
N LEU A 61 0.50 -12.57 6.50
CA LEU A 61 -0.25 -11.35 6.85
C LEU A 61 -1.27 -10.94 5.76
N HIS A 62 -1.35 -11.67 4.64
CA HIS A 62 -2.28 -11.34 3.55
C HIS A 62 -3.75 -11.31 3.99
N PRO A 63 -4.26 -12.29 4.76
CA PRO A 63 -5.62 -12.22 5.29
C PRO A 63 -5.94 -10.93 6.06
N LEU A 64 -5.00 -10.41 6.85
CA LEU A 64 -5.17 -9.15 7.59
C LEU A 64 -5.16 -7.93 6.67
N LEU A 65 -4.36 -7.96 5.59
CA LEU A 65 -4.37 -6.90 4.56
C LEU A 65 -5.68 -6.92 3.75
N ASP A 66 -6.17 -8.10 3.39
CA ASP A 66 -7.45 -8.24 2.69
C ASP A 66 -8.62 -7.80 3.59
N LEU A 67 -8.57 -8.14 4.88
CA LEU A 67 -9.54 -7.66 5.87
C LEU A 67 -9.51 -6.13 6.00
N THR A 68 -8.33 -5.51 5.93
CA THR A 68 -8.20 -4.04 5.92
C THR A 68 -8.99 -3.41 4.77
N ARG A 69 -8.89 -3.98 3.56
CA ARG A 69 -9.64 -3.52 2.39
C ARG A 69 -11.15 -3.72 2.58
N PHE A 70 -11.55 -4.91 3.06
CA PHE A 70 -12.95 -5.25 3.29
C PHE A 70 -13.65 -4.27 4.26
N ILE A 71 -13.00 -3.95 5.37
CA ILE A 71 -13.52 -2.99 6.37
C ILE A 71 -13.64 -1.59 5.76
N ALA A 72 -12.62 -1.13 5.03
CA ALA A 72 -12.62 0.19 4.41
C ALA A 72 -13.73 0.36 3.36
N GLU A 73 -13.98 -0.66 2.54
CA GLU A 73 -15.02 -0.62 1.49
C GLU A 73 -16.44 -0.60 2.05
N ARG A 74 -16.68 -1.24 3.20
CA ARG A 74 -18.01 -1.34 3.81
C ARG A 74 -18.29 -0.28 4.89
N GLY A 75 -17.26 0.41 5.38
CA GLY A 75 -17.39 1.38 6.46
C GLY A 75 -17.83 0.75 7.79
N GLU A 76 -17.53 -0.53 8.00
CA GLU A 76 -17.91 -1.24 9.23
C GLU A 76 -16.88 -0.99 10.36
N SER A 77 -17.34 -0.84 11.60
CA SER A 77 -16.44 -0.84 12.76
C SER A 77 -16.08 -2.26 13.16
N ALA A 78 -14.80 -2.57 13.32
CA ALA A 78 -14.36 -3.88 13.81
C ALA A 78 -14.17 -3.95 15.34
N ALA A 79 -14.51 -2.88 16.08
CA ALA A 79 -14.31 -2.80 17.52
C ALA A 79 -15.13 -3.83 18.31
N ASP A 80 -16.36 -4.11 17.86
CA ASP A 80 -17.28 -5.07 18.48
C ASP A 80 -17.16 -6.47 17.88
N CYS A 81 -16.10 -6.72 17.11
CA CYS A 81 -15.85 -8.00 16.46
C CYS A 81 -14.82 -8.83 17.22
N GLU A 82 -14.96 -10.16 17.12
CA GLU A 82 -13.93 -11.12 17.52
C GLU A 82 -13.17 -11.58 16.28
N LEU A 83 -11.84 -11.46 16.33
CA LEU A 83 -10.95 -11.96 15.29
C LEU A 83 -10.33 -13.28 15.73
N TYR A 84 -10.44 -14.29 14.88
CA TYR A 84 -9.61 -15.48 14.96
C TYR A 84 -8.51 -15.44 13.88
N ASP A 85 -7.26 -15.64 14.29
CA ASP A 85 -6.12 -15.84 13.38
C ASP A 85 -5.30 -17.03 13.88
N LYS A 86 -4.95 -17.94 12.99
CA LYS A 86 -4.19 -19.15 13.33
C LYS A 86 -2.85 -18.82 13.99
N ILE A 87 -2.14 -17.78 13.54
CA ILE A 87 -0.81 -17.43 14.06
C ILE A 87 -0.67 -15.91 14.20
N VAL A 88 -0.45 -15.45 15.44
CA VAL A 88 -0.29 -14.03 15.74
C VAL A 88 1.13 -13.72 16.23
N GLY A 89 1.91 -13.07 15.36
CA GLY A 89 3.19 -12.44 15.69
C GLY A 89 3.06 -10.95 15.98
N ARG A 90 4.17 -10.28 16.34
CA ARG A 90 4.15 -8.82 16.61
C ARG A 90 3.59 -7.99 15.44
N ALA A 91 3.98 -8.35 14.20
CA ALA A 91 3.50 -7.69 13.00
C ALA A 91 1.98 -7.81 12.82
N ALA A 92 1.42 -9.01 13.06
CA ALA A 92 -0.02 -9.25 13.03
C ALA A 92 -0.73 -8.43 14.12
N ALA A 93 -0.18 -8.38 15.34
CA ALA A 93 -0.74 -7.61 16.44
C ALA A 93 -0.87 -6.11 16.12
N LEU A 94 0.16 -5.51 15.49
CA LEU A 94 0.10 -4.11 15.05
C LEU A 94 -1.01 -3.87 14.02
N LEU A 95 -1.20 -4.78 13.05
CA LEU A 95 -2.32 -4.68 12.11
C LEU A 95 -3.68 -4.81 12.77
N ILE A 96 -3.82 -5.75 13.71
CA ILE A 96 -5.07 -5.97 14.45
C ILE A 96 -5.45 -4.73 15.25
N VAL A 97 -4.49 -4.12 15.95
CA VAL A 97 -4.67 -2.85 16.66
C VAL A 97 -5.09 -1.75 15.71
N ARG A 98 -4.44 -1.64 14.53
CA ARG A 98 -4.79 -0.66 13.51
C ARG A 98 -6.23 -0.81 13.02
N LEU A 99 -6.71 -2.03 12.90
CA LEU A 99 -8.10 -2.34 12.53
C LEU A 99 -9.10 -2.06 13.66
N CYS A 100 -8.64 -1.56 14.81
CA CYS A 100 -9.43 -1.28 16.01
C CYS A 100 -10.13 -2.51 16.60
N ILE A 101 -9.63 -3.71 16.31
CA ILE A 101 -10.17 -4.97 16.86
C ILE A 101 -9.77 -5.09 18.33
N ARG A 102 -10.75 -5.35 19.20
CA ARG A 102 -10.53 -5.41 20.66
C ARG A 102 -10.43 -6.82 21.23
N THR A 103 -10.86 -7.84 20.47
CA THR A 103 -10.87 -9.23 20.93
C THR A 103 -10.25 -10.16 19.90
N VAL A 104 -9.25 -10.94 20.33
CA VAL A 104 -8.49 -11.85 19.46
C VAL A 104 -8.45 -13.26 20.04
N ARG A 105 -8.68 -14.26 19.19
CA ARG A 105 -8.43 -15.67 19.46
C ARG A 105 -7.38 -16.21 18.51
N THR A 106 -6.44 -17.00 18.99
CA THR A 106 -5.38 -17.56 18.14
C THR A 106 -4.93 -18.93 18.59
N ASP A 107 -4.42 -19.75 17.66
CA ASP A 107 -3.80 -21.02 18.02
C ASP A 107 -2.38 -20.79 18.57
N LEU A 108 -1.60 -19.92 17.94
CA LEU A 108 -0.21 -19.68 18.29
C LEU A 108 0.08 -18.17 18.40
N LEU A 109 0.46 -17.73 19.61
CA LEU A 109 0.78 -16.34 19.92
C LEU A 109 2.27 -16.17 20.22
N SER A 110 2.94 -15.24 19.55
CA SER A 110 4.29 -14.79 19.89
C SER A 110 4.26 -13.92 21.16
N ARG A 111 5.17 -14.15 22.11
CA ARG A 111 5.34 -13.27 23.28
C ARG A 111 5.64 -11.83 22.87
N ARG A 112 6.23 -11.60 21.70
CA ARG A 112 6.50 -10.24 21.16
C ARG A 112 5.23 -9.47 20.80
N ALA A 113 4.10 -10.15 20.60
CA ALA A 113 2.80 -9.52 20.32
C ALA A 113 2.08 -9.01 21.58
N ILE A 114 2.32 -9.64 22.73
CA ILE A 114 1.61 -9.36 23.99
C ILE A 114 1.75 -7.88 24.41
N PRO A 115 2.96 -7.27 24.43
CA PRO A 115 3.09 -5.85 24.80
C PRO A 115 2.32 -4.91 23.88
N VAL A 116 2.16 -5.25 22.60
CA VAL A 116 1.39 -4.46 21.63
C VAL A 116 -0.10 -4.51 22.00
N PHE A 117 -0.62 -5.70 22.29
CA PHE A 117 -2.02 -5.86 22.71
C PHE A 117 -2.33 -5.20 24.04
N ASP A 118 -1.46 -5.39 25.05
CA ASP A 118 -1.65 -4.82 26.38
C ASP A 118 -1.66 -3.29 26.32
N ALA A 119 -0.72 -2.68 25.58
CA ALA A 119 -0.65 -1.23 25.39
C ALA A 119 -1.90 -0.63 24.72
N HIS A 120 -2.63 -1.42 23.93
CA HIS A 120 -3.81 -0.98 23.19
C HIS A 120 -5.13 -1.57 23.73
N GLY A 121 -5.10 -2.26 24.89
CA GLY A 121 -6.29 -2.84 25.51
C GLY A 121 -6.99 -3.87 24.62
N VAL A 122 -6.23 -4.71 23.90
CA VAL A 122 -6.76 -5.81 23.11
C VAL A 122 -6.78 -7.07 23.98
N ALA A 123 -7.97 -7.60 24.23
CA ALA A 123 -8.14 -8.87 24.92
C ALA A 123 -7.76 -10.02 23.97
N TRP A 124 -6.96 -10.97 24.44
CA TRP A 124 -6.51 -12.09 23.62
C TRP A 124 -6.65 -13.44 24.35
N ARG A 125 -6.85 -14.50 23.56
CA ARG A 125 -6.82 -15.89 24.03
C ARG A 125 -6.02 -16.74 23.04
N ALA A 126 -5.02 -17.47 23.54
CA ALA A 126 -4.15 -18.30 22.72
C ALA A 126 -4.15 -19.76 23.18
N THR A 127 -4.13 -20.71 22.25
CA THR A 127 -3.94 -22.13 22.56
C THR A 127 -2.51 -22.42 23.00
N THR A 128 -1.53 -21.79 22.34
CA THR A 128 -0.10 -21.93 22.64
C THR A 128 0.59 -20.57 22.55
N VAL A 129 1.49 -20.30 23.50
CA VAL A 129 2.32 -19.08 23.49
C VAL A 129 3.78 -19.49 23.29
N VAL A 130 4.45 -18.86 22.32
CA VAL A 130 5.84 -19.13 21.95
C VAL A 130 6.68 -17.87 22.10
N ASP A 131 8.00 -18.01 22.23
CA ASP A 131 8.86 -16.85 22.50
C ASP A 131 8.94 -15.90 21.30
N ARG A 132 9.04 -16.44 20.09
CA ARG A 132 9.01 -15.69 18.83
C ARG A 132 8.54 -16.56 17.66
N ILE A 133 8.05 -15.89 16.62
CA ILE A 133 7.83 -16.48 15.30
C ILE A 133 8.95 -15.99 14.38
N ASP A 134 9.71 -16.91 13.78
CA ASP A 134 10.82 -16.52 12.92
C ASP A 134 10.33 -16.03 11.56
N CYS A 135 10.18 -14.71 11.47
CA CYS A 135 9.79 -14.02 10.25
C CYS A 135 10.57 -12.72 10.11
N ARG A 136 11.15 -12.50 8.91
CA ARG A 136 11.89 -11.27 8.60
C ARG A 136 11.06 -10.00 8.81
N THR A 137 9.74 -10.08 8.63
CA THR A 137 8.83 -8.94 8.89
C THR A 137 8.67 -8.66 10.38
N GLU A 138 8.74 -9.67 11.24
CA GLU A 138 8.68 -9.51 12.70
C GLU A 138 9.95 -8.86 13.25
N ASP A 139 11.12 -9.19 12.71
CA ASP A 139 12.38 -8.57 13.10
C ASP A 139 12.50 -7.10 12.63
N LEU A 140 11.99 -6.79 11.43
CA LEU A 140 11.97 -5.42 10.91
C LEU A 140 11.09 -4.48 11.74
N LEU A 141 10.09 -5.01 12.43
CA LEU A 141 9.13 -4.24 13.24
C LEU A 141 9.38 -4.38 14.73
N ALA A 142 10.56 -4.90 15.13
CA ALA A 142 10.87 -5.15 16.53
C ALA A 142 10.75 -3.89 17.40
N GLU A 143 11.13 -2.72 16.84
CA GLU A 143 11.10 -1.42 17.52
C GLU A 143 9.97 -0.50 17.05
N GLU A 144 9.16 -0.95 16.08
CA GLU A 144 8.01 -0.17 15.61
C GLU A 144 6.83 -0.31 16.57
N HIS A 145 6.25 0.83 16.95
CA HIS A 145 5.14 0.94 17.90
C HIS A 145 3.92 1.64 17.30
N ASP A 146 4.08 2.38 16.20
CA ASP A 146 2.98 3.00 15.46
C ASP A 146 2.32 1.96 14.53
N PRO A 147 1.04 1.60 14.76
CA PRO A 147 0.31 0.66 13.91
C PRO A 147 0.22 1.11 12.44
N ASP A 148 0.15 2.42 12.16
CA ASP A 148 0.09 2.94 10.79
C ASP A 148 1.45 2.81 10.09
N ALA A 149 2.55 3.12 10.78
CA ALA A 149 3.90 2.87 10.27
C ALA A 149 4.16 1.39 10.00
N ALA A 150 3.77 0.52 10.92
CA ALA A 150 3.87 -0.92 10.77
C ALA A 150 3.08 -1.41 9.53
N TYR A 151 1.86 -0.92 9.34
CA TYR A 151 1.05 -1.25 8.17
C TYR A 151 1.75 -0.86 6.86
N ARG A 152 2.35 0.34 6.78
CA ARG A 152 3.10 0.78 5.59
C ARG A 152 4.23 -0.19 5.26
N VAL A 153 5.03 -0.59 6.25
CA VAL A 153 6.15 -1.54 6.07
C VAL A 153 5.66 -2.94 5.68
N ILE A 154 4.64 -3.47 6.36
CA ILE A 154 4.09 -4.80 6.08
C ILE A 154 3.53 -4.83 4.66
N ARG A 155 2.74 -3.82 4.28
CA ARG A 155 2.13 -3.71 2.96
C ARG A 155 3.19 -3.64 1.87
N ALA A 156 4.22 -2.81 2.04
CA ALA A 156 5.32 -2.71 1.08
C ALA A 156 6.02 -4.07 0.85
N ARG A 157 6.26 -4.84 1.92
CA ARG A 157 6.88 -6.17 1.82
C ARG A 157 5.97 -7.21 1.18
N ALA A 158 4.70 -7.24 1.59
CA ALA A 158 3.69 -8.14 1.04
C ALA A 158 3.53 -7.90 -0.47
N LEU A 159 3.51 -6.63 -0.87
CA LEU A 159 3.41 -6.23 -2.26
C LEU A 159 4.65 -6.62 -3.06
N ALA A 160 5.86 -6.38 -2.54
CA ALA A 160 7.10 -6.78 -3.21
C ALA A 160 7.16 -8.30 -3.46
N ALA A 161 6.71 -9.12 -2.49
CA ALA A 161 6.64 -10.56 -2.64
C ALA A 161 5.62 -11.00 -3.70
N GLN A 162 4.41 -10.41 -3.67
CA GLN A 162 3.36 -10.70 -4.65
C GLN A 162 3.72 -10.25 -6.06
N VAL A 163 4.31 -9.06 -6.22
CA VAL A 163 4.76 -8.51 -7.50
C VAL A 163 5.78 -9.43 -8.17
N ALA A 164 6.67 -10.04 -7.39
CA ALA A 164 7.63 -11.01 -7.89
C ALA A 164 6.93 -12.29 -8.41
N SER A 165 5.93 -12.80 -7.69
CA SER A 165 5.31 -14.10 -7.95
C SER A 165 4.08 -14.09 -8.87
N ASP A 166 3.30 -13.00 -8.92
CA ASP A 166 2.04 -12.90 -9.65
C ASP A 166 1.98 -11.64 -10.54
N PRO A 167 1.97 -11.80 -11.88
CA PRO A 167 1.79 -10.69 -12.82
C PRO A 167 0.50 -9.87 -12.61
N ALA A 168 -0.58 -10.46 -12.08
CA ALA A 168 -1.85 -9.76 -11.87
C ALA A 168 -1.77 -8.67 -10.78
N CYS A 169 -0.82 -8.82 -9.85
CA CYS A 169 -0.52 -7.87 -8.78
C CYS A 169 0.35 -6.69 -9.23
N ARG A 170 0.86 -6.70 -10.46
CA ARG A 170 1.70 -5.63 -11.01
C ARG A 170 0.82 -4.48 -11.52
N ALA A 171 1.13 -3.27 -11.05
CA ALA A 171 0.56 -2.06 -11.64
C ALA A 171 1.34 -1.64 -12.88
N LEU A 172 2.68 -1.74 -12.82
CA LEU A 172 3.61 -1.36 -13.86
C LEU A 172 4.80 -2.33 -13.87
N ALA A 173 5.25 -2.73 -15.06
CA ALA A 173 6.52 -3.41 -15.28
C ALA A 173 7.25 -2.78 -16.47
N VAL A 174 8.49 -2.39 -16.25
CA VAL A 174 9.45 -1.91 -17.25
C VAL A 174 10.52 -3.00 -17.35
N GLN A 175 10.72 -3.56 -18.54
CA GLN A 175 11.61 -4.70 -18.75
C GLN A 175 12.61 -4.40 -19.87
N GLY A 176 13.88 -4.32 -19.49
CA GLY A 176 15.01 -4.02 -20.37
C GLY A 176 14.86 -2.75 -21.21
N VAL A 177 14.21 -1.72 -20.67
CA VAL A 177 13.89 -0.52 -21.45
C VAL A 177 15.12 0.33 -21.68
N SER A 178 15.37 0.63 -22.95
CA SER A 178 16.40 1.57 -23.39
C SER A 178 15.77 2.76 -24.11
N VAL A 179 16.30 3.96 -23.91
CA VAL A 179 15.80 5.18 -24.54
C VAL A 179 16.95 5.98 -25.09
N VAL A 180 16.91 6.24 -26.40
CA VAL A 180 17.86 7.09 -27.12
C VAL A 180 17.19 8.42 -27.47
N ARG A 181 17.88 9.54 -27.23
CA ARG A 181 17.46 10.88 -27.68
C ARG A 181 18.58 11.49 -28.53
N GLY A 182 18.32 11.66 -29.82
CA GLY A 182 19.38 12.02 -30.77
C GLY A 182 20.43 10.91 -30.82
N GLU A 183 21.69 11.26 -30.57
CA GLU A 183 22.80 10.29 -30.51
C GLU A 183 23.08 9.77 -29.09
N GLN A 184 22.44 10.36 -28.07
CA GLN A 184 22.72 10.03 -26.68
C GLN A 184 21.76 8.96 -26.17
N THR A 185 22.31 7.86 -25.64
CA THR A 185 21.53 6.90 -24.87
C THR A 185 21.28 7.44 -23.48
N VAL A 186 20.02 7.73 -23.16
CA VAL A 186 19.58 8.32 -21.89
C VAL A 186 19.27 7.24 -20.86
N LEU A 187 18.65 6.14 -21.28
CA LEU A 187 18.34 4.99 -20.44
C LEU A 187 18.88 3.71 -21.10
N ARG A 188 19.44 2.80 -20.30
CA ARG A 188 20.08 1.55 -20.72
C ARG A 188 19.54 0.40 -19.90
N ASP A 189 18.86 -0.53 -20.56
CA ASP A 189 18.39 -1.80 -19.98
C ASP A 189 17.68 -1.64 -18.62
N VAL A 190 16.78 -0.64 -18.54
CA VAL A 190 16.10 -0.27 -17.31
C VAL A 190 15.02 -1.30 -16.97
N ASN A 191 15.10 -1.82 -15.75
CA ASN A 191 14.15 -2.77 -15.20
C ASN A 191 13.48 -2.19 -13.94
N LEU A 192 12.15 -2.08 -13.95
CA LEU A 192 11.37 -1.55 -12.82
C LEU A 192 10.03 -2.28 -12.73
N MET A 193 9.80 -2.99 -11.62
CA MET A 193 8.50 -3.54 -11.27
C MET A 193 7.88 -2.73 -10.15
N VAL A 194 6.60 -2.39 -10.28
CA VAL A 194 5.83 -1.64 -9.31
C VAL A 194 4.47 -2.32 -9.09
N GLY A 195 4.17 -2.64 -7.84
CA GLY A 195 2.91 -3.21 -7.42
C GLY A 195 1.77 -2.22 -7.29
N ARG A 196 0.55 -2.77 -7.20
CA ARG A 196 -0.65 -2.00 -6.87
C ARG A 196 -0.54 -1.35 -5.49
N GLY A 197 -0.76 -0.04 -5.43
CA GLY A 197 -0.63 0.74 -4.19
C GLY A 197 0.81 0.97 -3.72
N GLU A 198 1.82 0.51 -4.47
CA GLU A 198 3.22 0.79 -4.14
C GLU A 198 3.53 2.28 -4.33
N LYS A 199 4.41 2.79 -3.48
CA LYS A 199 4.96 4.14 -3.58
C LYS A 199 6.45 4.02 -3.87
N VAL A 200 6.85 4.49 -5.04
CA VAL A 200 8.23 4.42 -5.53
C VAL A 200 8.77 5.82 -5.74
N LEU A 201 9.89 6.11 -5.09
CA LEU A 201 10.69 7.30 -5.32
C LEU A 201 11.83 6.97 -6.27
N ILE A 202 11.98 7.76 -7.32
CA ILE A 202 13.07 7.66 -8.28
C ILE A 202 13.89 8.95 -8.22
N THR A 203 15.14 8.85 -7.77
CA THR A 203 16.06 10.01 -7.76
C THR A 203 17.11 9.94 -8.84
N GLY A 204 17.85 11.03 -9.02
CA GLY A 204 18.95 11.12 -9.98
C GLY A 204 19.25 12.56 -10.34
N ALA A 205 20.44 12.82 -10.89
CA ALA A 205 20.84 14.14 -11.33
C ALA A 205 19.92 14.73 -12.42
N ASN A 206 20.02 16.03 -12.65
CA ASN A 206 19.39 16.65 -13.81
C ASN A 206 19.96 16.04 -15.10
N GLY A 207 19.08 15.66 -16.03
CA GLY A 207 19.50 14.96 -17.25
C GLY A 207 19.69 13.45 -17.12
N ALA A 208 19.57 12.86 -15.92
CA ALA A 208 19.75 11.41 -15.71
C ALA A 208 18.70 10.53 -16.43
N GLY A 209 17.62 11.10 -16.95
CA GLY A 209 16.59 10.36 -17.69
C GLY A 209 15.28 10.11 -16.94
N LYS A 210 15.08 10.70 -15.75
CA LYS A 210 13.86 10.59 -14.93
C LYS A 210 12.56 10.85 -15.72
N THR A 211 12.45 12.03 -16.34
CA THR A 211 11.30 12.41 -17.18
C THR A 211 11.18 11.53 -18.42
N SER A 212 12.30 11.10 -19.02
CA SER A 212 12.29 10.16 -20.16
C SER A 212 11.69 8.82 -19.77
N LEU A 213 12.02 8.30 -18.57
CA LEU A 213 11.44 7.07 -18.04
C LEU A 213 9.92 7.23 -17.86
N LEU A 214 9.46 8.30 -17.22
CA LEU A 214 8.02 8.55 -17.02
C LEU A 214 7.27 8.67 -18.35
N LYS A 215 7.82 9.38 -19.34
CA LYS A 215 7.23 9.50 -20.67
C LYS A 215 7.20 8.18 -21.43
N THR A 216 8.21 7.34 -21.23
CA THR A 216 8.24 5.98 -21.80
C THR A 216 7.19 5.08 -21.16
N ILE A 217 7.02 5.19 -19.84
CA ILE A 217 5.94 4.51 -19.11
C ILE A 217 4.57 4.98 -19.64
N LEU A 218 4.38 6.29 -19.76
CA LEU A 218 3.15 6.89 -20.30
C LEU A 218 2.86 6.46 -21.75
N GLY A 219 3.89 6.05 -22.50
CA GLY A 219 3.80 5.68 -23.91
C GLY A 219 3.90 6.87 -24.88
N THR A 220 4.25 8.06 -24.39
CA THR A 220 4.46 9.24 -25.24
C THR A 220 5.85 9.28 -25.89
N VAL A 221 6.80 8.55 -25.32
CA VAL A 221 8.12 8.30 -25.91
C VAL A 221 8.27 6.79 -26.11
N PRO A 222 8.43 6.30 -27.36
CA PRO A 222 8.65 4.88 -27.58
C PRO A 222 10.04 4.46 -27.08
N PRO A 223 10.16 3.29 -26.42
CA PRO A 223 11.47 2.76 -26.07
C PRO A 223 12.22 2.34 -27.35
N SER A 224 13.55 2.50 -27.33
CA SER A 224 14.44 2.00 -28.39
C SER A 224 14.72 0.49 -28.26
N GLY A 225 14.42 -0.09 -27.11
CA GLY A 225 14.47 -1.52 -26.81
C GLY A 225 13.75 -1.83 -25.50
N GLY A 226 13.35 -3.09 -25.29
CA GLY A 226 12.59 -3.53 -24.13
C GLY A 226 11.09 -3.23 -24.22
N THR A 227 10.36 -3.51 -23.14
CA THR A 227 8.90 -3.36 -23.07
C THR A 227 8.43 -2.69 -21.79
N VAL A 228 7.29 -2.01 -21.89
CA VAL A 228 6.55 -1.48 -20.74
C VAL A 228 5.19 -2.16 -20.73
N HIS A 229 4.86 -2.83 -19.63
CA HIS A 229 3.56 -3.43 -19.36
C HIS A 229 2.85 -2.67 -18.25
N ILE A 230 1.58 -2.30 -18.47
CA ILE A 230 0.80 -1.52 -17.51
C ILE A 230 -0.58 -2.13 -17.42
N MET A 231 -0.89 -2.74 -16.27
CA MET A 231 -2.19 -3.37 -16.01
C MET A 231 -2.70 -4.19 -17.22
N ARG A 232 -4.01 -4.11 -17.54
CA ARG A 232 -4.55 -4.54 -18.84
C ARG A 232 -4.30 -3.42 -19.85
N GLU A 233 -3.66 -3.76 -20.96
CA GLU A 233 -3.16 -2.82 -21.97
C GLU A 233 -4.24 -1.90 -22.57
N SER A 234 -5.49 -2.38 -22.64
CA SER A 234 -6.66 -1.63 -23.12
C SER A 234 -6.98 -0.36 -22.33
N ASP A 235 -6.47 -0.24 -21.10
CA ASP A 235 -6.88 0.82 -20.16
C ASP A 235 -5.74 1.83 -19.87
N ARG A 236 -4.61 1.75 -20.59
CA ARG A 236 -3.39 2.53 -20.27
C ARG A 236 -3.67 4.04 -20.17
N ALA A 237 -4.35 4.62 -21.16
CA ALA A 237 -4.58 6.06 -21.23
C ALA A 237 -5.53 6.59 -20.15
N THR A 238 -6.46 5.77 -19.65
CA THR A 238 -7.43 6.17 -18.61
C THR A 238 -6.95 5.84 -17.21
N ARG A 239 -6.02 4.89 -17.05
CA ARG A 239 -5.55 4.44 -15.73
C ARG A 239 -4.22 5.04 -15.27
N ILE A 240 -3.48 5.72 -16.14
CA ILE A 240 -2.28 6.47 -15.75
C ILE A 240 -2.58 7.96 -15.69
N GLY A 241 -2.41 8.55 -14.52
CA GLY A 241 -2.32 9.99 -14.34
C GLY A 241 -0.87 10.44 -14.46
N TYR A 242 -0.61 11.47 -15.25
CA TYR A 242 0.68 12.14 -15.30
C TYR A 242 0.51 13.57 -14.78
N VAL A 243 1.34 13.92 -13.80
CA VAL A 243 1.39 15.25 -13.21
C VAL A 243 2.82 15.74 -13.36
N ASN A 244 2.98 16.82 -14.10
CA ASN A 244 4.25 17.51 -14.27
C ASN A 244 4.12 18.96 -13.79
N GLN A 245 5.25 19.63 -13.76
CA GLN A 245 5.31 21.07 -13.55
C GLN A 245 4.96 21.80 -14.86
N GLU A 246 3.69 21.76 -15.27
CA GLU A 246 3.20 22.63 -16.36
C GLU A 246 2.71 23.96 -15.80
N SER A 247 3.31 25.06 -16.28
CA SER A 247 2.84 26.41 -16.01
C SER A 247 1.74 26.78 -17.00
N VAL A 248 0.50 26.82 -16.52
CA VAL A 248 -0.59 27.47 -17.27
C VAL A 248 -0.45 28.98 -17.05
N PRO A 249 -0.34 29.80 -18.11
CA PRO A 249 -0.29 31.26 -17.99
C PRO A 249 -1.49 31.78 -17.20
N VAL A 250 -1.26 32.79 -16.36
CA VAL A 250 -2.32 33.37 -15.50
C VAL A 250 -3.49 33.91 -16.31
N SER A 251 -3.24 34.36 -17.55
CA SER A 251 -4.22 34.93 -18.46
C SER A 251 -5.17 33.90 -19.09
N PHE A 252 -4.90 32.59 -18.98
CA PHE A 252 -5.78 31.59 -19.56
C PHE A 252 -7.03 31.40 -18.67
N PRO A 253 -8.24 31.73 -19.18
CA PRO A 253 -9.41 31.87 -18.32
C PRO A 253 -10.08 30.52 -18.04
N ILE A 254 -9.42 29.66 -17.26
CA ILE A 254 -9.94 28.36 -16.86
C ILE A 254 -10.00 28.24 -15.33
N SER A 255 -11.13 27.77 -14.82
CA SER A 255 -11.32 27.47 -13.40
C SER A 255 -10.65 26.16 -13.00
N ALA A 256 -10.39 25.98 -11.71
CA ALA A 256 -9.86 24.71 -11.20
C ALA A 256 -10.80 23.53 -11.53
N ARG A 257 -12.12 23.73 -11.41
CA ARG A 257 -13.14 22.71 -11.74
C ARG A 257 -13.06 22.29 -13.20
N GLU A 258 -12.89 23.25 -14.11
CA GLU A 258 -12.75 22.96 -15.54
C GLU A 258 -11.46 22.19 -15.85
N VAL A 259 -10.35 22.52 -15.17
CA VAL A 259 -9.10 21.74 -15.30
C VAL A 259 -9.31 20.29 -14.88
N VAL A 260 -10.03 20.04 -13.78
CA VAL A 260 -10.37 18.66 -13.37
C VAL A 260 -11.31 17.99 -14.37
N ALA A 261 -12.27 18.74 -14.92
CA ALA A 261 -13.22 18.24 -15.92
C ALA A 261 -12.57 17.79 -17.24
N ILE A 262 -11.40 18.32 -17.59
CA ILE A 262 -10.61 17.83 -18.73
C ILE A 262 -10.32 16.33 -18.59
N GLY A 263 -10.03 15.84 -17.37
CA GLY A 263 -9.75 14.42 -17.13
C GLY A 263 -10.89 13.49 -17.52
N VAL A 264 -12.14 13.96 -17.45
CA VAL A 264 -13.33 13.15 -17.83
C VAL A 264 -13.83 13.44 -19.25
N ALA A 265 -13.15 14.30 -20.01
CA ALA A 265 -13.60 14.70 -21.35
C ALA A 265 -13.72 13.49 -22.29
N ALA A 266 -12.68 12.66 -22.35
CA ALA A 266 -12.62 11.46 -23.19
C ALA A 266 -13.35 10.23 -22.60
N VAL A 267 -13.86 10.32 -21.36
CA VAL A 267 -14.53 9.19 -20.70
C VAL A 267 -15.96 9.05 -21.23
N GLY A 268 -16.30 7.86 -21.73
CA GLY A 268 -17.61 7.51 -22.29
C GLY A 268 -18.71 7.31 -21.25
N VAL A 269 -19.00 8.33 -20.43
CA VAL A 269 -20.04 8.29 -19.38
C VAL A 269 -20.97 9.51 -19.43
N SER A 270 -22.14 9.40 -18.80
CA SER A 270 -23.14 10.48 -18.76
C SER A 270 -22.59 11.79 -18.17
N ARG A 271 -23.15 12.95 -18.56
CA ARG A 271 -22.77 14.25 -17.99
C ARG A 271 -22.90 14.30 -16.47
N ARG A 272 -23.94 13.64 -15.92
CA ARG A 272 -24.14 13.52 -14.46
C ARG A 272 -22.98 12.77 -13.82
N GLU A 273 -22.56 11.67 -14.42
CA GLU A 273 -21.42 10.87 -13.94
C GLU A 273 -20.10 11.64 -14.02
N LYS A 274 -19.86 12.36 -15.12
CA LYS A 274 -18.68 13.24 -15.26
C LYS A 274 -18.61 14.27 -14.13
N ARG A 275 -19.72 14.96 -13.86
CA ARG A 275 -19.80 15.93 -12.74
C ARG A 275 -19.54 15.28 -11.39
N ARG A 276 -20.10 14.09 -11.13
CA ARG A 276 -19.87 13.33 -9.90
C ARG A 276 -18.39 13.00 -9.71
N ARG A 277 -17.71 12.51 -10.76
CA ARG A 277 -16.29 12.17 -10.71
C ARG A 277 -15.41 13.39 -10.47
N VAL A 278 -15.70 14.51 -11.13
CA VAL A 278 -14.99 15.78 -10.92
C VAL A 278 -15.12 16.22 -9.46
N GLN A 279 -16.34 16.30 -8.95
CA GLN A 279 -16.60 16.72 -7.57
C GLN A 279 -15.89 15.81 -6.56
N HIS A 280 -16.05 14.49 -6.72
CA HIS A 280 -15.42 13.50 -5.83
C HIS A 280 -13.89 13.58 -5.84
N ALA A 281 -13.28 13.79 -7.01
CA ALA A 281 -11.83 13.92 -7.11
C ALA A 281 -11.32 15.22 -6.44
N MET A 282 -12.08 16.31 -6.54
CA MET A 282 -11.75 17.57 -5.86
C MET A 282 -11.84 17.45 -4.33
N GLU A 283 -12.88 16.78 -3.81
CA GLU A 283 -13.03 16.49 -2.38
C GLU A 283 -11.90 15.58 -1.88
N THR A 284 -11.61 14.51 -2.61
CA THR A 284 -10.54 13.55 -2.27
C THR A 284 -9.17 14.22 -2.14
N THR A 285 -8.91 15.19 -3.01
CA THR A 285 -7.67 15.97 -3.02
C THR A 285 -7.74 17.25 -2.18
N ARG A 286 -8.88 17.54 -1.53
CA ARG A 286 -9.11 18.76 -0.74
C ARG A 286 -8.83 20.04 -1.53
N CYS A 287 -9.34 20.11 -2.76
CA CYS A 287 -9.29 21.29 -3.62
C CYS A 287 -10.67 21.79 -4.08
N ASP A 288 -11.74 21.24 -3.52
CA ASP A 288 -13.15 21.61 -3.77
C ASP A 288 -13.43 23.09 -3.47
N ALA A 289 -12.87 23.66 -2.40
CA ALA A 289 -12.97 25.09 -2.09
C ALA A 289 -12.32 26.01 -3.16
N LEU A 290 -11.50 25.44 -4.05
CA LEU A 290 -10.84 26.17 -5.14
C LEU A 290 -11.60 26.08 -6.45
N ALA A 291 -12.72 25.34 -6.50
CA ALA A 291 -13.38 24.93 -7.74
C ALA A 291 -13.61 26.07 -8.73
N ASP A 292 -14.09 27.22 -8.23
CA ASP A 292 -14.47 28.34 -9.07
C ASP A 292 -13.36 29.41 -9.18
N ARG A 293 -12.20 29.18 -8.55
CA ARG A 293 -11.01 30.04 -8.69
C ARG A 293 -10.31 29.78 -10.02
N MET A 294 -9.76 30.85 -10.60
CA MET A 294 -8.95 30.78 -11.80
C MET A 294 -7.67 29.96 -11.55
N TYR A 295 -7.46 28.90 -12.32
CA TYR A 295 -6.33 27.98 -12.13
C TYR A 295 -4.98 28.71 -12.17
N GLY A 296 -4.84 29.69 -13.06
CA GLY A 296 -3.65 30.51 -13.18
C GLY A 296 -3.23 31.21 -11.88
N THR A 297 -4.21 31.60 -11.05
CA THR A 297 -4.01 32.35 -9.79
C THR A 297 -3.70 31.47 -8.58
N LEU A 298 -3.78 30.15 -8.73
CA LEU A 298 -3.49 29.21 -7.66
C LEU A 298 -1.99 29.15 -7.36
N SER A 299 -1.66 28.91 -6.08
CA SER A 299 -0.31 28.57 -5.64
C SER A 299 0.16 27.26 -6.26
N GLY A 300 1.48 27.02 -6.28
CA GLY A 300 2.04 25.76 -6.82
C GLY A 300 1.43 24.52 -6.17
N GLY A 301 1.25 24.53 -4.84
CA GLY A 301 0.68 23.40 -4.11
C GLY A 301 -0.80 23.17 -4.42
N GLU A 302 -1.57 24.25 -4.60
CA GLU A 302 -2.97 24.18 -5.03
C GLU A 302 -3.06 23.62 -6.46
N LYS A 303 -2.20 24.07 -7.38
CA LYS A 303 -2.11 23.54 -8.76
C LYS A 303 -1.82 22.04 -8.77
N GLN A 304 -0.88 21.58 -7.94
CA GLN A 304 -0.57 20.16 -7.81
C GLN A 304 -1.78 19.33 -7.35
N ARG A 305 -2.54 19.81 -6.34
CA ARG A 305 -3.77 19.11 -5.88
C ARG A 305 -4.82 19.04 -6.98
N VAL A 306 -5.03 20.12 -7.73
CA VAL A 306 -5.95 20.15 -8.88
C VAL A 306 -5.48 19.21 -10.01
N ALA A 307 -4.18 19.14 -10.29
CA ALA A 307 -3.63 18.24 -11.29
C ALA A 307 -3.78 16.76 -10.91
N ILE A 308 -3.60 16.43 -9.63
CA ILE A 308 -3.89 15.09 -9.09
C ILE A 308 -5.39 14.80 -9.19
N ALA A 309 -6.26 15.76 -8.83
CA ALA A 309 -7.72 15.61 -8.94
C ALA A 309 -8.15 15.31 -10.37
N ARG A 310 -7.59 16.01 -11.37
CA ARG A 310 -7.81 15.72 -12.79
C ARG A 310 -7.50 14.26 -13.13
N CYS A 311 -6.37 13.76 -12.65
CA CYS A 311 -5.97 12.36 -12.87
C CYS A 311 -6.95 11.38 -12.19
N LEU A 312 -7.35 11.65 -10.94
CA LEU A 312 -8.29 10.77 -10.23
C LEU A 312 -9.68 10.77 -10.89
N ALA A 313 -10.15 11.92 -11.38
CA ALA A 313 -11.44 12.04 -12.05
C ALA A 313 -11.54 11.16 -13.31
N GLN A 314 -10.42 11.00 -14.05
CA GLN A 314 -10.35 10.12 -15.22
C GLN A 314 -10.36 8.62 -14.87
N GLY A 315 -10.13 8.27 -13.60
CA GLY A 315 -10.04 6.89 -13.11
C GLY A 315 -8.61 6.38 -12.97
N ALA A 316 -7.62 7.26 -12.82
CA ALA A 316 -6.23 6.85 -12.65
C ALA A 316 -6.06 5.92 -11.43
N ARG A 317 -5.29 4.85 -11.63
CA ARG A 317 -4.84 3.92 -10.59
C ARG A 317 -3.31 3.93 -10.42
N VAL A 318 -2.61 4.54 -11.37
CA VAL A 318 -1.17 4.83 -11.29
C VAL A 318 -0.98 6.33 -11.47
N LEU A 319 -0.28 6.98 -10.55
CA LEU A 319 0.13 8.37 -10.64
C LEU A 319 1.63 8.44 -10.91
N LEU A 320 2.00 9.07 -12.01
CA LEU A 320 3.37 9.42 -12.36
C LEU A 320 3.57 10.91 -12.06
N LEU A 321 4.42 11.21 -11.08
CA LEU A 321 4.64 12.57 -10.59
C LEU A 321 6.06 13.02 -10.97
N ASP A 322 6.15 14.05 -11.80
CA ASP A 322 7.40 14.57 -12.36
C ASP A 322 7.82 15.87 -11.68
N GLU A 323 8.79 15.77 -10.75
CA GLU A 323 9.27 16.88 -9.92
C GLU A 323 8.13 17.68 -9.23
N PRO A 324 7.15 17.01 -8.61
CA PRO A 324 5.92 17.67 -8.16
C PRO A 324 6.16 18.63 -6.97
N THR A 325 7.33 18.55 -6.34
CA THR A 325 7.75 19.32 -5.16
C THR A 325 8.65 20.51 -5.47
N ALA A 326 9.18 20.63 -6.69
CA ALA A 326 10.28 21.56 -7.01
C ALA A 326 9.94 23.06 -6.77
N SER A 327 8.66 23.44 -6.85
CA SER A 327 8.19 24.82 -6.62
C SER A 327 7.43 25.01 -5.31
N LEU A 328 7.53 24.05 -4.38
CA LEU A 328 6.83 24.09 -3.10
C LEU A 328 7.78 24.47 -1.97
N ASP A 329 7.26 25.22 -1.00
CA ASP A 329 7.92 25.38 0.29
C ASP A 329 7.86 24.08 1.11
N ALA A 330 8.55 24.04 2.26
CA ALA A 330 8.62 22.85 3.10
C ALA A 330 7.24 22.38 3.60
N GLU A 331 6.29 23.30 3.82
CA GLU A 331 4.94 22.95 4.23
C GLU A 331 4.13 22.36 3.06
N GLY A 332 4.22 22.96 1.87
CA GLY A 332 3.60 22.46 0.65
C GLY A 332 4.10 21.07 0.27
N LYS A 333 5.41 20.81 0.40
CA LYS A 333 6.01 19.49 0.20
C LYS A 333 5.40 18.46 1.14
N ARG A 334 5.38 18.74 2.45
CA ARG A 334 4.76 17.85 3.46
C ARG A 334 3.29 17.58 3.16
N LYS A 335 2.51 18.60 2.82
CA LYS A 335 1.08 18.47 2.48
C LYS A 335 0.85 17.62 1.24
N LEU A 336 1.69 17.78 0.21
CA LEU A 336 1.62 16.98 -1.01
C LEU A 336 1.97 15.51 -0.74
N VAL A 337 3.07 15.25 -0.05
CA VAL A 337 3.48 13.89 0.32
C VAL A 337 2.38 13.20 1.13
N ALA A 338 1.85 13.86 2.16
CA ALA A 338 0.77 13.33 2.97
C ALA A 338 -0.53 13.08 2.17
N LEU A 339 -0.83 13.90 1.16
CA LEU A 339 -1.92 13.62 0.23
C LEU A 339 -1.66 12.33 -0.55
N VAL A 340 -0.47 12.20 -1.15
CA VAL A 340 -0.12 11.06 -1.99
C VAL A 340 -0.06 9.76 -1.19
N GLU A 341 0.46 9.79 0.04
CA GLU A 341 0.44 8.64 0.96
C GLU A 341 -0.97 8.19 1.28
N ARG A 342 -1.84 9.14 1.63
CA ARG A 342 -3.26 8.86 1.89
C ARG A 342 -3.94 8.22 0.69
N LEU A 343 -3.72 8.76 -0.52
CA LEU A 343 -4.29 8.17 -1.75
C LEU A 343 -3.80 6.73 -1.99
N ALA A 344 -2.52 6.46 -1.75
CA ALA A 344 -1.97 5.13 -1.92
C ALA A 344 -2.47 4.14 -0.87
N ASP A 345 -2.67 4.59 0.37
CA ASP A 345 -3.02 3.74 1.51
C ASP A 345 -4.53 3.49 1.62
N GLU A 346 -5.36 4.49 1.33
CA GLU A 346 -6.83 4.39 1.40
C GLU A 346 -7.47 3.96 0.08
N GLN A 347 -6.91 4.34 -1.07
CA GLN A 347 -7.53 4.11 -2.39
C GLN A 347 -6.71 3.22 -3.32
N GLU A 348 -5.63 2.63 -2.79
CA GLU A 348 -4.71 1.73 -3.51
C GLU A 348 -4.11 2.34 -4.79
N ILE A 349 -3.95 3.65 -4.82
CA ILE A 349 -3.28 4.33 -5.93
C ILE A 349 -1.80 4.00 -5.90
N THR A 350 -1.28 3.43 -6.99
CA THR A 350 0.16 3.27 -7.20
C THR A 350 0.79 4.61 -7.53
N VAL A 351 1.96 4.90 -6.97
CA VAL A 351 2.66 6.16 -7.16
C VAL A 351 4.09 5.89 -7.61
N VAL A 352 4.49 6.55 -8.69
CA VAL A 352 5.90 6.68 -9.09
C VAL A 352 6.23 8.17 -9.13
N MET A 353 7.06 8.62 -8.20
CA MET A 353 7.50 9.99 -8.11
C MET A 353 8.96 10.08 -8.52
N VAL A 354 9.28 10.98 -9.45
CA VAL A 354 10.67 11.35 -9.73
C VAL A 354 11.00 12.68 -9.09
N THR A 355 12.15 12.77 -8.44
CA THR A 355 12.67 14.05 -7.95
C THR A 355 14.20 14.04 -7.85
N HIS A 356 14.82 15.20 -7.77
CA HIS A 356 16.24 15.35 -7.41
C HIS A 356 16.46 15.63 -5.91
N GLU A 357 15.39 15.84 -5.13
CA GLU A 357 15.46 16.20 -3.71
C GLU A 357 15.31 14.98 -2.79
N PHE A 358 16.41 14.27 -2.51
CA PHE A 358 16.40 13.07 -1.67
C PHE A 358 16.09 13.35 -0.18
N ASP A 359 16.76 14.33 0.41
CA ASP A 359 16.71 14.59 1.87
C ASP A 359 15.30 14.92 2.39
N ALA A 360 14.47 15.51 1.53
CA ALA A 360 13.08 15.83 1.86
C ALA A 360 12.17 14.59 1.89
N MET A 361 12.57 13.50 1.23
CA MET A 361 11.74 12.32 0.99
C MET A 361 12.22 11.06 1.73
N ASP A 362 13.45 11.05 2.26
CA ASP A 362 14.06 9.89 2.93
C ASP A 362 13.19 9.31 4.07
N ARG A 363 12.47 10.18 4.79
CA ARG A 363 11.62 9.79 5.95
C ARG A 363 10.30 9.12 5.57
N THR A 364 9.97 9.03 4.29
CA THR A 364 8.68 8.50 3.84
C THR A 364 8.61 6.97 3.88
N GLY A 365 9.76 6.28 3.90
CA GLY A 365 9.83 4.83 3.82
C GLY A 365 9.35 4.25 2.48
N TRP A 366 9.26 5.09 1.43
CA TRP A 366 8.92 4.64 0.09
C TRP A 366 10.06 3.80 -0.49
N ARG A 367 9.75 2.90 -1.43
CA ARG A 367 10.83 2.19 -2.12
C ARG A 367 11.63 3.20 -2.94
N HIS A 368 12.92 3.27 -2.68
CA HIS A 368 13.80 4.21 -3.33
C HIS A 368 14.70 3.53 -4.35
N VAL A 369 14.73 4.09 -5.55
CA VAL A 369 15.68 3.75 -6.61
C VAL A 369 16.31 5.03 -7.15
N ALA A 370 17.56 4.95 -7.57
CA ALA A 370 18.28 6.06 -8.20
C ALA A 370 18.59 5.73 -9.65
N ILE A 371 18.48 6.73 -10.54
CA ILE A 371 18.99 6.64 -11.90
C ILE A 371 20.39 7.24 -11.92
N ALA A 372 21.37 6.41 -12.30
CA ALA A 372 22.75 6.80 -12.53
C ALA A 372 23.29 6.06 -13.75
N ASP A 373 24.01 6.79 -14.61
CA ASP A 373 24.60 6.27 -15.87
C ASP A 373 23.62 5.55 -16.80
N GLY A 374 22.35 5.99 -16.75
CA GLY A 374 21.24 5.44 -17.55
C GLY A 374 20.63 4.16 -17.00
N ALA A 375 21.07 3.65 -15.85
CA ALA A 375 20.55 2.46 -15.19
C ALA A 375 19.86 2.79 -13.86
N LEU A 376 18.98 1.89 -13.40
CA LEU A 376 18.35 1.96 -12.09
C LEU A 376 19.18 1.19 -11.05
N HIS A 377 19.42 1.83 -9.91
CA HIS A 377 20.11 1.27 -8.76
C HIS A 377 19.19 1.31 -7.56
N ALA A 378 19.13 0.22 -6.79
CA ALA A 378 18.44 0.24 -5.50
C ALA A 378 19.24 1.11 -4.53
N VAL A 379 18.54 1.97 -3.78
CA VAL A 379 19.17 2.75 -2.72
C VAL A 379 18.83 2.10 -1.39
N GLU A 380 19.85 1.77 -0.61
CA GLU A 380 19.65 1.31 0.76
C GLU A 380 19.27 2.50 1.63
N ALA A 381 18.19 2.37 2.41
CA ALA A 381 17.78 3.40 3.35
C ALA A 381 18.90 3.62 4.38
N SER A 382 19.33 4.86 4.56
CA SER A 382 20.25 5.21 5.64
C SER A 382 19.49 5.04 6.96
N ARG A 383 20.04 4.23 7.87
CA ARG A 383 19.42 3.90 9.17
C ARG A 383 19.28 5.11 10.09
#